data_AF-A0A699HEK4-F1
#
_entry.id   AF-A0A699HEK4-F1
#
_cell.length_a   1.000
_cell.length_b   1.000
_cell.length_c   1.000
_cell.angle_alpha   90.00
_cell.angle_beta   90.00
_cell.angle_gamma   90.00
#
_symmetry.space_group_name_H-M   'P 1'
#
loop_
_entity.id
_entity.type
_entity.pdbx_description
1 polymer ?
#
loop_
_entity_poly.entity_id
_entity_poly.type
_entity_poly.pdbx_seq_one_letter_code
_entity_poly.pdbx_strand_id
1 'polypeptide(L)'
;MIFDDETIECAFSRFNTIITSSKALDEYFSSHNHVGKFLRALPTKWSPKVTTIEESKDLSTLPLDGLTSNLKVYEVVIKKDSEASKESCSGSDEEYAMAVRDFKKFFRRRGKFVRQPHDEKKSFHKIKEEKKGKEDQR
;
A
#
# COMPACT_ATOMS: atom_id res chain seq x y z
N MET A 1 8.68 -4.80 -4.64
CA MET A 1 9.11 -4.61 -6.04
C MET A 1 8.14 -3.61 -6.64
N ILE A 2 8.64 -2.50 -7.20
CA ILE A 2 7.82 -1.45 -7.82
C ILE A 2 7.49 -1.89 -9.25
N PHE A 3 6.27 -1.65 -9.71
CA PHE A 3 5.84 -2.05 -11.07
C PHE A 3 6.20 -0.97 -12.10
N ASP A 4 6.36 -1.36 -13.36
CA ASP A 4 6.80 -0.45 -14.44
C ASP A 4 5.72 0.56 -14.86
N ASP A 5 4.45 0.21 -14.71
CA ASP A 5 3.28 1.04 -15.02
C ASP A 5 2.84 1.93 -13.84
N GLU A 6 3.42 1.72 -12.66
CA GLU A 6 3.08 2.46 -11.45
C GLU A 6 3.77 3.83 -11.41
N THR A 7 3.07 4.84 -10.90
CA THR A 7 3.63 6.18 -10.66
C THR A 7 4.57 6.18 -9.45
N ILE A 8 5.52 7.12 -9.42
CA ILE A 8 6.42 7.25 -8.25
C ILE A 8 5.65 7.53 -6.97
N GLU A 9 4.56 8.29 -7.03
CA GLU A 9 3.71 8.55 -5.86
C GLU A 9 3.09 7.29 -5.28
N CYS A 10 2.68 6.36 -6.13
CA CYS A 10 2.08 5.11 -5.70
C CYS A 10 3.10 4.12 -5.15
N ALA A 11 4.23 3.99 -5.85
CA ALA A 11 5.36 3.24 -5.36
C ALA A 11 5.82 3.75 -3.98
N PHE A 12 5.85 5.07 -3.80
CA PHE A 12 6.21 5.73 -2.56
C PHE A 12 5.18 5.49 -1.45
N SER A 13 3.89 5.60 -1.76
CA SER A 13 2.80 5.36 -0.81
C SER A 13 2.83 3.92 -0.32
N ARG A 14 2.96 2.93 -1.21
CA ARG A 14 3.09 1.51 -0.84
C ARG A 14 4.32 1.26 0.02
N PHE A 15 5.45 1.87 -0.32
CA PHE A 15 6.67 1.77 0.48
C PHE A 15 6.46 2.31 1.90
N ASN A 16 5.79 3.45 2.05
CA ASN A 16 5.45 4.00 3.37
C ASN A 16 4.47 3.12 4.14
N THR A 17 3.49 2.50 3.47
CA THR A 17 2.60 1.52 4.11
C THR A 17 3.38 0.32 4.62
N ILE A 18 4.37 -0.18 3.86
CA ILE A 18 5.25 -1.28 4.29
C ILE A 18 6.11 -0.85 5.48
N ILE A 19 6.72 0.34 5.45
CA ILE A 19 7.50 0.86 6.58
C ILE A 19 6.62 0.98 7.83
N THR A 20 5.42 1.55 7.69
CA THR A 20 4.53 1.82 8.82
C THR A 20 3.99 0.52 9.44
N SER A 21 3.59 -0.44 8.61
CA SER A 21 3.17 -1.77 9.08
C SER A 21 4.34 -2.53 9.72
N SER A 22 5.56 -2.42 9.19
CA SER A 22 6.73 -3.04 9.80
C SER A 22 7.11 -2.41 11.14
N LYS A 23 7.00 -1.08 11.28
CA LYS A 23 7.18 -0.38 12.56
C LYS A 23 6.17 -0.84 13.62
N ALA A 24 4.94 -1.13 13.21
CA ALA A 24 3.90 -1.61 14.11
C ALA A 24 4.10 -3.07 14.57
N LEU A 25 4.98 -3.83 13.89
CA LEU A 25 5.26 -5.24 14.17
C LEU A 25 6.54 -5.45 14.99
N ASP A 26 7.26 -4.38 15.36
CA ASP A 26 8.53 -4.37 16.11
C ASP A 26 9.67 -5.25 15.53
N GLU A 27 9.45 -5.92 14.40
CA GLU A 27 10.42 -6.80 13.74
C GLU A 27 11.05 -6.15 12.50
N TYR A 28 12.38 -6.08 12.54
CA TYR A 28 13.32 -6.26 11.42
C TYR A 28 13.21 -5.34 10.18
N PHE A 29 12.51 -4.21 10.24
CA PHE A 29 12.82 -3.13 9.28
C PHE A 29 13.80 -2.16 9.95
N SER A 30 15.10 -2.47 9.84
CA SER A 30 16.14 -1.52 10.29
C SER A 30 15.84 -0.15 9.68
N SER A 31 15.60 0.83 10.55
CA SER A 31 15.19 2.19 10.21
C SER A 31 16.28 2.94 9.45
N HIS A 32 17.51 2.44 9.53
CA HIS A 32 18.64 2.98 8.80
C HIS A 32 18.50 2.69 7.30
N ASN A 33 18.61 3.75 6.50
CA ASN A 33 18.65 3.73 5.03
C ASN A 33 17.34 3.35 4.29
N HIS A 34 16.20 3.96 4.66
CA HIS A 34 14.96 3.86 3.87
C HIS A 34 15.14 4.36 2.42
N VAL A 35 15.95 5.39 2.21
CA VAL A 35 16.28 5.94 0.89
C VAL A 35 16.93 4.88 0.00
N GLY A 36 17.99 4.23 0.45
CA GLY A 36 18.67 3.19 -0.33
C GLY A 36 17.78 1.97 -0.58
N LYS A 37 16.93 1.60 0.38
CA LYS A 37 15.93 0.53 0.18
C LYS A 37 14.92 0.90 -0.90
N PHE A 38 14.47 2.16 -0.92
CA PHE A 38 13.54 2.65 -1.94
C PHE A 38 14.19 2.68 -3.32
N LEU A 39 15.42 3.21 -3.42
CA LEU A 39 16.17 3.26 -4.68
C LEU A 39 16.42 1.86 -5.27
N ARG A 40 16.76 0.87 -4.43
CA ARG A 40 16.93 -0.54 -4.85
C ARG A 40 15.63 -1.20 -5.30
N ALA A 41 14.48 -0.68 -4.87
CA ALA A 41 13.17 -1.21 -5.25
C ALA A 41 12.66 -0.61 -6.57
N LEU A 42 13.32 0.43 -7.10
CA LEU A 42 12.93 1.08 -8.36
C LEU A 42 13.21 0.18 -9.58
N PRO A 43 12.40 0.30 -10.64
CA PRO A 43 12.65 -0.44 -11.88
C PRO A 43 13.95 -0.02 -12.57
N THR A 44 14.52 -0.90 -13.40
CA THR A 44 15.84 -0.71 -14.05
C THR A 44 15.91 0.51 -14.97
N LYS A 45 14.78 0.96 -15.54
CA LYS A 45 14.72 2.22 -16.30
C LYS A 45 15.15 3.46 -15.50
N TRP A 46 15.12 3.37 -14.17
CA TRP A 46 15.57 4.43 -13.26
C TRP A 46 17.06 4.36 -12.93
N SER A 47 17.78 3.31 -13.36
CA SER A 47 19.20 3.09 -13.04
C SER A 47 20.10 4.30 -13.31
N PRO A 48 20.02 4.99 -14.47
CA PRO A 48 20.88 6.17 -14.71
C PRO A 48 20.68 7.27 -13.66
N LYS A 49 19.44 7.47 -13.22
CA LYS A 49 19.11 8.47 -12.19
C LYS A 49 19.51 8.03 -10.80
N VAL A 50 19.33 6.75 -10.47
CA VAL A 50 19.79 6.17 -9.20
C VAL A 50 21.29 6.36 -9.05
N THR A 51 22.07 6.00 -10.08
CA THR A 51 23.53 6.19 -10.09
C THR A 51 23.93 7.65 -9.91
N THR A 52 23.27 8.57 -10.62
CA THR A 52 23.54 10.01 -10.47
C THR A 52 23.27 10.50 -9.03
N ILE A 53 22.22 10.00 -8.37
CA ILE A 53 21.89 10.36 -6.99
C ILE A 53 22.94 9.78 -6.02
N GLU A 54 23.33 8.52 -6.22
CA GLU A 54 24.36 7.84 -5.42
C GLU A 54 25.74 8.50 -5.54
N GLU A 55 26.09 9.01 -6.72
CA GLU A 55 27.37 9.71 -6.96
C GLU A 55 27.38 11.16 -6.45
N SER A 56 26.23 11.84 -6.48
CA SER A 56 26.16 13.28 -6.18
C SER A 56 25.79 13.61 -4.73
N LYS A 57 25.14 12.69 -4.01
CA LYS A 57 24.62 12.94 -2.67
C LYS A 57 24.80 11.74 -1.76
N ASP A 58 25.09 12.02 -0.49
CA ASP A 58 25.07 10.97 0.52
C ASP A 58 23.62 10.57 0.85
N LEU A 59 23.28 9.31 0.59
CA LEU A 59 21.96 8.74 0.84
C LEU A 59 21.58 8.75 2.33
N SER A 60 22.56 8.80 3.23
CA SER A 60 22.32 8.82 4.68
C SER A 60 21.75 10.16 5.16
N THR A 61 22.05 11.26 4.46
CA THR A 61 21.63 12.62 4.80
C THR A 61 20.43 13.10 3.96
N LEU A 62 20.11 12.41 2.88
CA LEU A 62 19.04 12.78 1.96
C LEU A 62 17.66 12.56 2.60
N PRO A 63 16.82 13.60 2.78
CA PRO A 63 15.46 13.41 3.24
C PRO A 63 14.62 12.70 2.19
N LEU A 64 13.74 11.80 2.65
CA LEU A 64 12.91 10.97 1.79
C LEU A 64 11.96 11.81 0.90
N ASP A 65 11.44 12.91 1.43
CA ASP A 65 10.60 13.85 0.67
C ASP A 65 11.37 14.55 -0.46
N GLY A 66 12.61 14.97 -0.17
CA GLY A 66 13.52 15.53 -1.17
C GLY A 66 13.85 14.54 -2.28
N LEU A 67 14.02 13.26 -1.94
CA LEU A 67 14.20 12.20 -2.92
C LEU A 67 12.96 12.04 -3.81
N THR A 68 11.77 11.94 -3.21
CA THR A 68 10.50 11.78 -3.95
C THR A 68 10.28 12.93 -4.92
N SER A 69 10.57 14.17 -4.51
CA SER A 69 10.51 15.33 -5.40
C SER A 69 11.46 15.21 -6.60
N ASN A 70 12.71 14.81 -6.39
CA ASN A 70 13.68 14.61 -7.48
C ASN A 70 13.23 13.51 -8.47
N LEU A 71 12.64 12.43 -7.96
CA LEU A 71 12.18 11.32 -8.78
C LEU A 71 10.94 11.69 -9.60
N LYS A 72 9.99 12.46 -9.03
CA LYS A 72 8.82 12.98 -9.76
C LYS A 72 9.22 13.82 -10.97
N VAL A 73 10.22 14.70 -10.81
CA VAL A 73 10.72 15.52 -11.93
C VAL A 73 11.28 14.62 -13.04
N TYR A 74 12.04 13.58 -12.67
CA TYR A 74 12.59 12.64 -13.63
C TYR A 74 11.53 11.74 -14.28
N GLU A 75 10.44 11.43 -13.58
CA GLU A 75 9.29 10.71 -14.14
C GLU A 75 8.70 11.44 -15.35
N VAL A 76 8.56 12.76 -15.27
CA VAL A 76 8.05 13.60 -16.36
C VAL A 76 9.03 13.60 -17.55
N VAL A 77 10.34 13.55 -17.28
CA VAL A 77 11.37 13.49 -18.32
C VAL A 77 11.31 12.14 -19.05
N ILE A 78 11.26 11.02 -18.32
CA ILE A 78 11.13 9.68 -18.92
C ILE A 78 9.83 9.53 -19.72
N LYS A 79 8.71 10.05 -19.20
CA LYS A 79 7.40 10.00 -19.88
C LYS A 79 7.36 10.81 -21.19
N LYS A 80 8.20 11.84 -21.33
CA LYS A 80 8.30 12.61 -22.59
C LYS A 80 9.06 11.86 -23.68
N ASP A 81 10.03 11.03 -23.32
CA ASP A 81 10.73 10.15 -24.27
C ASP A 81 9.94 8.86 -24.57
N SER A 82 8.95 8.52 -23.73
CA SER A 82 8.07 7.36 -23.86
C SER A 82 6.64 7.81 -24.15
N GLU A 83 6.38 8.25 -25.38
CA GLU A 83 5.00 8.47 -25.83
C GLU A 83 4.19 7.16 -25.67
N ALA A 84 3.11 7.23 -24.88
CA ALA A 84 2.17 6.16 -24.49
C ALA A 84 2.57 5.23 -23.32
N SER A 85 2.15 5.57 -22.10
CA SER A 85 1.52 4.58 -21.21
C SER A 85 0.67 5.28 -20.15
N LYS A 86 -0.55 4.79 -20.00
CA LYS A 86 -1.66 5.45 -19.32
C LYS A 86 -1.45 5.50 -17.81
N GLU A 87 -1.83 6.67 -17.30
CA GLU A 87 -2.31 6.93 -15.95
C GLU A 87 -3.31 5.86 -15.47
N SER A 88 -2.98 5.18 -14.37
CA SER A 88 -3.93 4.82 -13.31
C SER A 88 -3.22 3.97 -12.27
N CYS A 89 -2.89 4.59 -11.15
CA CYS A 89 -2.67 3.85 -9.93
C CYS A 89 -4.04 3.45 -9.36
N SER A 90 -4.59 2.35 -9.87
CA SER A 90 -5.72 1.68 -9.23
C SER A 90 -5.46 0.17 -9.31
N GLY A 91 -4.61 -0.32 -8.40
CA GLY A 91 -4.81 -1.69 -7.94
C GLY A 91 -6.22 -1.70 -7.36
N SER A 92 -7.15 -2.37 -8.04
CA SER A 92 -8.55 -2.36 -7.64
C SER A 92 -8.67 -2.91 -6.21
N ASP A 93 -9.73 -2.52 -5.49
CA ASP A 93 -10.02 -3.05 -4.16
C ASP A 93 -10.05 -4.59 -4.15
N GLU A 94 -10.34 -5.19 -5.30
CA GLU A 94 -10.33 -6.62 -5.57
C GLU A 94 -8.92 -7.20 -5.50
N GLU A 95 -7.92 -6.56 -6.14
CA GLU A 95 -6.53 -6.99 -6.15
C GLU A 95 -5.90 -6.88 -4.75
N TYR A 96 -6.18 -5.78 -4.05
CA TYR A 96 -5.77 -5.62 -2.65
C TYR A 96 -6.46 -6.66 -1.76
N ALA A 97 -7.76 -6.90 -1.94
CA ALA A 97 -8.48 -7.94 -1.19
C ALA A 97 -7.94 -9.35 -1.47
N MET A 98 -7.56 -9.66 -2.71
CA MET A 98 -6.93 -10.94 -3.07
C MET A 98 -5.57 -11.09 -2.38
N ALA A 99 -4.71 -10.06 -2.42
CA ALA A 99 -3.41 -10.07 -1.75
C ALA A 99 -3.53 -10.24 -0.22
N VAL A 100 -4.47 -9.52 0.42
CA VAL A 100 -4.75 -9.65 1.86
C VAL A 100 -5.28 -11.05 2.21
N ARG A 101 -6.15 -11.63 1.37
CA ARG A 101 -6.66 -12.99 1.56
C ARG A 101 -5.54 -14.03 1.45
N ASP A 102 -4.65 -13.90 0.48
CA ASP A 102 -3.55 -14.84 0.28
C ASP A 102 -2.48 -14.70 1.37
N PHE A 103 -2.19 -13.48 1.82
CA PHE A 103 -1.37 -13.24 2.99
C PHE A 103 -1.99 -13.87 4.26
N LYS A 104 -3.31 -13.75 4.46
CA LYS A 104 -4.02 -14.38 5.59
C LYS A 104 -3.98 -15.91 5.55
N LYS A 105 -3.93 -16.53 4.35
CA LYS A 105 -3.76 -17.99 4.19
C LYS A 105 -2.38 -18.47 4.65
N PHE A 106 -1.35 -17.62 4.57
CA PHE A 106 0.00 -17.94 5.03
C PHE A 106 0.05 -18.20 6.54
N PHE A 107 -0.59 -17.36 7.34
CA PHE A 107 -0.66 -17.50 8.81
C PHE A 107 -1.57 -18.64 9.27
N ARG A 108 -2.57 -19.03 8.46
CA ARG A 108 -3.43 -20.18 8.76
C ARG A 108 -2.71 -21.52 8.65
N ARG A 109 -1.63 -21.61 7.86
CA ARG A 109 -0.83 -22.84 7.70
C ARG A 109 0.18 -23.09 8.84
N ARG A 110 0.50 -22.10 9.69
CA ARG A 110 1.50 -22.24 10.77
C ARG A 110 0.96 -22.37 12.20
N GLY A 111 -0.36 -22.50 12.39
CA GLY A 111 -0.92 -22.95 13.67
C GLY A 111 -1.08 -21.86 14.74
N LYS A 112 -2.33 -21.75 15.22
CA LYS A 112 -2.79 -21.25 16.53
C LYS A 112 -2.12 -20.00 17.12
N PHE A 113 -2.55 -18.79 16.75
CA PHE A 113 -2.56 -17.66 17.71
C PHE A 113 -3.79 -16.73 17.47
N VAL A 114 -4.70 -16.80 18.45
CA VAL A 114 -5.53 -15.74 19.06
C VAL A 114 -6.64 -15.05 18.22
N ARG A 115 -7.81 -14.96 18.88
CA ARG A 115 -9.12 -14.43 18.45
C ARG A 115 -9.07 -12.93 18.09
N GLN A 116 -9.88 -12.50 17.13
CA GLN A 116 -10.30 -11.09 17.02
C GLN A 116 -11.72 -10.90 17.59
N PRO A 117 -11.99 -9.78 18.27
CA PRO A 117 -13.34 -9.42 18.71
C PRO A 117 -14.18 -9.04 17.49
N HIS A 118 -15.42 -9.49 17.48
CA HIS A 118 -16.39 -9.24 16.43
C HIS A 118 -17.04 -7.86 16.68
N ASP A 119 -16.72 -6.87 15.84
CA ASP A 119 -17.41 -5.59 15.82
C ASP A 119 -18.85 -5.78 15.30
N GLU A 120 -19.83 -5.70 16.19
CA GLU A 120 -21.25 -5.62 15.83
C GLU A 120 -21.55 -4.24 15.22
N LYS A 121 -21.70 -4.17 13.90
CA LYS A 121 -22.35 -3.05 13.22
C LYS A 121 -23.55 -3.51 12.39
N LYS A 122 -24.72 -3.29 13.01
CA LYS A 122 -25.98 -2.80 12.44
C LYS A 122 -26.48 -3.47 11.14
N SER A 123 -27.40 -4.41 11.32
CA SER A 123 -28.41 -4.76 10.30
C SER A 123 -29.72 -4.05 10.62
N PHE A 124 -29.91 -2.84 10.08
CA PHE A 124 -31.25 -2.35 9.78
C PHE A 124 -31.67 -3.00 8.47
N HIS A 125 -32.75 -3.78 8.50
CA HIS A 125 -33.74 -3.91 7.42
C HIS A 125 -34.79 -4.95 7.85
N LYS A 126 -36.03 -4.52 8.05
CA LYS A 126 -37.12 -4.76 7.08
C LYS A 126 -38.48 -4.61 7.77
N ILE A 127 -39.11 -3.49 7.47
CA ILE A 127 -40.54 -3.25 7.64
C ILE A 127 -41.31 -4.31 6.85
N LYS A 128 -42.29 -4.97 7.48
CA LYS A 128 -43.53 -5.35 6.81
C LYS A 128 -44.68 -5.49 7.81
N GLU A 129 -45.71 -4.68 7.57
CA GLU A 129 -47.03 -4.71 8.18
C GLU A 129 -47.75 -6.06 7.96
N GLU A 130 -48.56 -6.51 8.93
CA GLU A 130 -50.03 -6.45 8.85
C GLU A 130 -50.72 -7.25 9.98
N LYS A 131 -51.60 -6.55 10.70
CA LYS A 131 -52.97 -6.91 11.13
C LYS A 131 -53.26 -8.20 11.94
N LYS A 132 -53.69 -7.96 13.19
CA LYS A 132 -54.98 -8.32 13.85
C LYS A 132 -54.71 -8.32 15.36
N GLY A 133 -55.35 -7.53 16.22
CA GLY A 133 -56.79 -7.32 16.33
C GLY A 133 -57.38 -8.36 17.29
N LYS A 134 -57.87 -7.89 18.47
CA LYS A 134 -58.62 -8.57 19.56
C LYS A 134 -57.78 -9.31 20.62
N GLU A 135 -58.11 -9.35 21.91
CA GLU A 135 -59.19 -8.79 22.77
C GLU A 135 -58.96 -9.35 24.19
N ASP A 136 -59.20 -8.49 25.19
CA ASP A 136 -59.67 -8.69 26.57
C ASP A 136 -59.12 -9.76 27.57
N GLN A 137 -59.11 -9.29 28.84
CA GLN A 137 -59.30 -9.99 30.12
C GLN A 137 -58.41 -11.19 30.51
N ARG A 138 -57.61 -11.00 31.57
CA ARG A 138 -57.97 -11.49 32.92
C ARG A 138 -57.17 -10.79 34.03
#